data_AF-A0A2G9C1Q4-F1
#
_entry.id   AF-A0A2G9C1Q4-F1
#
_cell.length_a   1.000
_cell.length_b   1.000
_cell.length_c   1.000
_cell.angle_alpha   90.00
_cell.angle_beta   90.00
_cell.angle_gamma   90.00
#
_symmetry.space_group_name_H-M   'P 1'
#
loop_
_entity.id
_entity.type
_entity.pdbx_description
1 polymer ?
#
loop_
_entity_poly.entity_id
_entity_poly.type
_entity_poly.pdbx_seq_one_letter_code
_entity_poly.pdbx_strand_id
1 'polypeptide(L)'
;MDAKLVRTQGVTAPAGFRATGIAAGIKASGALDLALVFNEGPDHNAAGVFTRNQIKAAPVQLSQQVLTTGNLRAVILNAGGANACTGALGFQDAHATAEAVAAALADWGTETGAIEVAVCSTGL
;
A
#
# COMPACT_ATOMS: atom_id res chain seq x y z
N MET A 1 19.62 -0.58 -27.06
CA MET A 1 18.90 -1.30 -25.99
C MET A 1 17.58 -1.75 -26.59
N ASP A 2 17.34 -3.06 -26.69
CA ASP A 2 16.03 -3.59 -27.08
C ASP A 2 15.10 -3.48 -25.87
N ALA A 3 14.28 -2.42 -25.85
CA ALA A 3 13.20 -2.32 -24.88
C ALA A 3 12.13 -3.35 -25.22
N LYS A 4 11.86 -4.28 -24.29
CA LYS A 4 10.83 -5.32 -24.44
C LYS A 4 9.75 -5.12 -23.38
N LEU A 5 8.49 -5.20 -23.81
CA LEU A 5 7.33 -5.21 -22.93
C LEU A 5 6.88 -6.66 -22.73
N VAL A 6 6.96 -7.16 -21.49
CA VAL A 6 6.66 -8.56 -21.14
C VAL A 6 5.52 -8.63 -20.13
N ARG A 7 4.41 -9.29 -20.49
CA ARG A 7 3.18 -9.31 -19.68
C ARG A 7 3.28 -10.11 -18.37
N THR A 8 4.13 -11.12 -18.32
CA THR A 8 4.24 -12.05 -17.18
C THR A 8 5.20 -11.54 -16.08
N GLN A 9 5.69 -10.31 -16.20
CA GLN A 9 6.55 -9.65 -15.23
C GLN A 9 5.76 -8.53 -14.53
N GLY A 10 5.98 -8.39 -13.21
CA GLY A 10 5.23 -7.46 -12.36
C GLY A 10 6.14 -6.52 -11.55
N VAL A 11 5.65 -6.09 -10.38
CA VAL A 11 6.31 -5.10 -9.51
C VAL A 11 7.70 -5.50 -9.00
N THR A 12 8.04 -6.80 -9.05
CA THR A 12 9.35 -7.33 -8.65
C THR A 12 10.30 -7.55 -9.82
N ALA A 13 9.93 -7.14 -11.04
CA ALA A 13 10.83 -7.22 -12.19
C ALA A 13 12.01 -6.23 -12.11
N PRO A 14 11.82 -4.98 -11.65
CA PRO A 14 12.94 -4.10 -11.29
C PRO A 14 13.64 -4.58 -10.01
N ALA A 15 14.94 -4.31 -9.89
CA ALA A 15 15.68 -4.55 -8.66
C ALA A 15 15.21 -3.62 -7.53
N GLY A 16 15.43 -4.03 -6.28
CA GLY A 16 15.11 -3.24 -5.09
C GLY A 16 13.64 -3.31 -4.68
N PHE A 17 12.87 -4.30 -5.14
CA PHE A 17 11.47 -4.48 -4.76
C PHE A 17 11.17 -5.91 -4.30
N ARG A 18 10.51 -6.02 -3.14
CA ARG A 18 9.86 -7.26 -2.68
C ARG A 18 8.35 -7.10 -2.77
N ALA A 19 7.65 -8.21 -2.98
CA ALA A 19 6.20 -8.23 -2.89
C ALA A 19 5.68 -9.59 -2.43
N THR A 20 4.53 -9.59 -1.76
CA THR A 20 3.80 -10.81 -1.42
C THR A 20 2.30 -10.54 -1.38
N GLY A 21 1.52 -11.61 -1.44
CA GLY A 21 0.07 -11.60 -1.25
C GLY A 21 -0.37 -12.76 -0.39
N ILE A 22 -1.27 -12.52 0.55
CA ILE A 22 -1.79 -13.52 1.48
C ILE A 22 -3.33 -13.52 1.48
N ALA A 23 -3.90 -14.62 1.97
CA ALA A 23 -5.30 -14.69 2.37
C ALA A 23 -5.38 -14.36 3.87
N ALA A 24 -5.63 -13.09 4.19
CA ALA A 24 -5.81 -12.57 5.54
C ALA A 24 -7.22 -12.83 6.10
N GLY A 25 -8.15 -13.33 5.28
CA GLY A 25 -9.52 -13.66 5.70
C GLY A 25 -10.49 -12.48 5.63
N ILE A 26 -10.13 -11.43 4.88
CA ILE A 26 -11.00 -10.29 4.57
C ILE A 26 -12.09 -10.75 3.60
N LYS A 27 -11.72 -11.54 2.58
CA LYS A 27 -12.69 -12.15 1.67
C LYS A 27 -13.24 -13.43 2.28
N ALA A 28 -14.58 -13.52 2.36
CA ALA A 28 -15.28 -14.73 2.80
C ALA A 28 -14.95 -15.99 1.96
N SER A 29 -14.47 -15.82 0.72
CA SER A 29 -14.07 -16.94 -0.14
C SER A 29 -12.73 -17.59 0.27
N GLY A 30 -11.94 -16.95 1.15
CA GLY A 30 -10.58 -17.39 1.48
C GLY A 30 -9.55 -17.14 0.37
N ALA A 31 -9.91 -16.40 -0.68
CA ALA A 31 -8.98 -16.01 -1.73
C ALA A 31 -7.97 -14.95 -1.21
N LEU A 32 -6.83 -14.79 -1.91
CA LEU A 32 -5.87 -13.73 -1.62
C LEU A 32 -6.55 -12.36 -1.60
N ASP A 33 -6.28 -11.59 -0.55
CA ASP A 33 -7.02 -10.38 -0.22
C ASP A 33 -6.18 -9.29 0.47
N LEU A 34 -4.90 -9.57 0.76
CA LEU A 34 -3.95 -8.57 1.25
C LEU A 34 -2.63 -8.71 0.49
N ALA A 35 -2.09 -7.60 0.00
CA ALA A 35 -0.83 -7.55 -0.74
C ALA A 35 0.07 -6.46 -0.17
N LEU A 36 1.38 -6.72 -0.17
CA LEU A 36 2.43 -5.78 0.21
C LEU A 36 3.41 -5.63 -0.95
N VAL A 37 3.81 -4.39 -1.23
CA VAL A 37 4.98 -4.05 -2.05
C VAL A 37 5.94 -3.26 -1.19
N PHE A 38 7.21 -3.64 -1.19
CA PHE A 38 8.26 -3.08 -0.34
C PHE A 38 9.45 -2.62 -1.19
N ASN A 39 9.91 -1.39 -0.96
CA ASN A 39 11.08 -0.79 -1.58
C ASN A 39 12.33 -1.03 -0.70
N GLU A 40 13.26 -1.82 -1.20
CA GLU A 40 14.54 -2.14 -0.54
C GLU A 40 15.55 -0.98 -0.59
N GLY A 41 15.28 0.08 -1.37
CA GLY A 41 16.18 1.21 -1.57
C GLY A 41 17.23 0.97 -2.66
N PRO A 42 18.28 1.82 -2.75
CA PRO A 42 18.63 2.86 -1.78
C PRO A 42 17.72 4.09 -1.80
N ASP A 43 17.03 4.34 -2.92
CA ASP A 43 16.17 5.51 -3.10
C ASP A 43 14.70 5.19 -2.79
N HIS A 44 13.99 6.15 -2.20
CA HIS A 44 12.58 6.01 -1.80
C HIS A 44 11.61 6.90 -2.57
N ASN A 45 12.07 7.53 -3.66
CA ASN A 45 11.29 8.47 -4.45
C ASN A 45 9.95 7.87 -4.89
N ALA A 46 8.87 8.61 -4.64
CA ALA A 46 7.51 8.19 -4.96
C ALA A 46 6.68 9.34 -5.55
N ALA A 47 5.78 8.97 -6.46
CA ALA A 47 4.77 9.85 -7.01
C ALA A 47 3.45 9.08 -7.11
N GLY A 48 2.34 9.79 -7.05
CA GLY A 48 1.02 9.17 -7.16
C GLY A 48 -0.06 10.18 -7.48
N VAL A 49 -1.06 9.68 -8.19
CA VAL A 49 -2.27 10.41 -8.56
C VAL A 49 -3.45 9.68 -7.96
N PHE A 50 -4.49 10.44 -7.60
CA PHE A 50 -5.63 9.93 -6.88
C PHE A 50 -6.92 10.27 -7.62
N THR A 51 -8.00 9.59 -7.25
CA THR A 51 -9.32 9.88 -7.81
C THR A 51 -9.70 11.35 -7.59
N ARG A 52 -10.27 11.97 -8.64
CA ARG A 52 -10.81 13.33 -8.59
C ARG A 52 -12.20 13.39 -7.97
N ASN A 53 -12.79 12.25 -7.62
CA ASN A 53 -14.09 12.21 -6.95
C ASN A 53 -14.04 13.04 -5.65
N GLN A 54 -15.13 13.75 -5.36
CA GLN A 54 -15.30 14.49 -4.11
C GLN A 54 -15.39 13.53 -2.92
N ILE A 55 -16.02 12.37 -3.10
CA ILE A 55 -16.09 11.30 -2.10
C ILE A 55 -14.81 10.46 -2.22
N LYS A 56 -13.91 10.60 -1.24
CA LYS A 56 -12.65 9.85 -1.18
C LYS A 56 -12.71 8.86 -0.02
N ALA A 57 -12.24 7.65 -0.26
CA ALA A 57 -12.07 6.66 0.79
C ALA A 57 -10.96 7.09 1.76
N ALA A 58 -11.04 6.63 3.00
CA ALA A 58 -10.00 6.85 4.02
C ALA A 58 -8.56 6.55 3.54
N PRO A 59 -8.27 5.39 2.91
CA PRO A 59 -6.92 5.08 2.39
C PRO A 59 -6.43 6.05 1.31
N VAL A 60 -7.34 6.62 0.52
CA VAL A 60 -6.97 7.66 -0.47
C VAL A 60 -6.53 8.93 0.25
N GLN A 61 -7.27 9.37 1.25
CA GLN A 61 -6.95 10.59 2.00
C GLN A 61 -5.62 10.45 2.77
N LEU A 62 -5.40 9.29 3.41
CA LEU A 62 -4.14 9.00 4.10
C LEU A 62 -2.95 8.98 3.12
N SER A 63 -3.06 8.21 2.04
CA SER A 63 -1.98 8.09 1.06
C SER A 63 -1.69 9.41 0.33
N GLN A 64 -2.69 10.28 0.17
CA GLN A 64 -2.50 11.65 -0.31
C GLN A 64 -1.58 12.46 0.62
N GLN A 65 -1.77 12.35 1.94
CA GLN A 65 -0.94 13.03 2.93
C GLN A 65 0.48 12.47 2.92
N VAL A 66 0.62 11.14 2.94
CA VAL A 66 1.91 10.43 2.86
C VAL A 66 2.72 10.86 1.64
N LEU A 67 2.10 10.90 0.44
CA LEU A 67 2.80 11.25 -0.79
C LEU A 67 3.27 12.71 -0.87
N THR A 68 2.83 13.60 0.01
CA THR A 68 3.40 14.96 0.08
C THR A 68 4.88 14.97 0.46
N THR A 69 5.37 13.90 1.09
CA THR A 69 6.79 13.72 1.43
C THR A 69 7.66 13.34 0.23
N GLY A 70 7.05 12.92 -0.89
CA GLY A 70 7.76 12.41 -2.06
C GLY A 70 8.47 11.07 -1.85
N ASN A 71 8.25 10.39 -0.73
CA ASN A 71 8.96 9.16 -0.37
C ASN A 71 8.00 8.03 0.06
N LEU A 72 8.31 6.79 -0.33
CA LEU A 72 7.62 5.58 0.14
C LEU A 72 8.59 4.43 0.39
N ARG A 73 8.40 3.78 1.53
CA ARG A 73 9.01 2.49 1.88
C ARG A 73 8.15 1.32 1.42
N ALA A 74 6.84 1.43 1.58
CA ALA A 74 5.93 0.34 1.30
C ALA A 74 4.55 0.82 0.83
N VAL A 75 3.85 -0.09 0.16
CA VAL A 75 2.42 0.04 -0.15
C VAL A 75 1.72 -1.23 0.32
N ILE A 76 0.73 -1.07 1.19
CA ILE A 76 -0.15 -2.16 1.64
C ILE A 76 -1.52 -2.01 0.97
N LEU A 77 -2.03 -3.09 0.39
CA LEU A 77 -3.23 -3.10 -0.43
C LEU A 77 -4.17 -4.23 -0.01
N ASN A 78 -5.38 -3.91 0.45
CA ASN A 78 -6.40 -4.91 0.73
C ASN A 78 -7.49 -4.93 -0.35
N ALA A 79 -8.09 -6.10 -0.54
CA ALA A 79 -9.28 -6.31 -1.35
C ALA A 79 -10.39 -6.97 -0.51
N GLY A 80 -11.64 -6.71 -0.85
CA GLY A 80 -12.81 -7.24 -0.10
C GLY A 80 -13.47 -6.21 0.82
N GLY A 81 -12.93 -4.99 0.90
CA GLY A 81 -13.57 -3.85 1.57
C GLY A 81 -12.87 -2.55 1.18
N ALA A 82 -13.62 -1.57 0.70
CA ALA A 82 -13.05 -0.32 0.17
C ALA A 82 -12.62 0.69 1.25
N ASN A 83 -13.09 0.51 2.49
CA ASN A 83 -12.93 1.50 3.55
C ASN A 83 -13.32 2.92 3.08
N ALA A 84 -14.47 3.01 2.40
CA ALA A 84 -15.02 4.23 1.86
C ALA A 84 -16.30 4.60 2.62
N CYS A 85 -16.54 5.90 2.81
CA CYS A 85 -17.71 6.41 3.56
C CYS A 85 -17.79 5.90 5.02
N THR A 86 -16.64 5.60 5.63
CA THR A 86 -16.48 5.04 6.99
C THR A 86 -16.15 6.09 8.06
N GLY A 87 -16.08 7.37 7.68
CA GLY A 87 -15.86 8.49 8.61
C GLY A 87 -14.49 8.46 9.29
N ALA A 88 -14.42 9.05 10.49
CA ALA A 88 -13.18 9.14 11.26
C ALA A 88 -12.61 7.78 11.67
N LEU A 89 -13.48 6.81 11.98
CA LEU A 89 -13.07 5.45 12.34
C LEU A 89 -12.34 4.77 11.17
N GLY A 90 -12.88 4.84 9.96
CA GLY A 90 -12.19 4.28 8.79
C GLY A 90 -10.84 4.93 8.49
N PHE A 91 -10.69 6.22 8.78
CA PHE A 91 -9.38 6.89 8.70
C PHE A 91 -8.41 6.37 9.77
N GLN A 92 -8.87 6.17 11.00
CA GLN A 92 -8.08 5.56 12.06
C GLN A 92 -7.67 4.12 11.71
N ASP A 93 -8.56 3.32 11.11
CA ASP A 93 -8.22 1.97 10.64
C ASP A 93 -7.13 1.99 9.56
N ALA A 94 -7.21 2.94 8.62
CA ALA A 94 -6.17 3.12 7.61
C ALA A 94 -4.82 3.53 8.24
N HIS A 95 -4.85 4.43 9.22
CA HIS A 95 -3.65 4.85 9.95
C HIS A 95 -3.03 3.70 10.75
N ALA A 96 -3.85 2.97 11.50
CA ALA A 96 -3.42 1.79 12.26
C ALA A 96 -2.84 0.70 11.33
N THR A 97 -3.37 0.57 10.11
CA THR A 97 -2.79 -0.34 9.11
C THR A 97 -1.38 0.11 8.71
N ALA A 98 -1.17 1.40 8.46
CA ALA A 98 0.15 1.94 8.13
C ALA A 98 1.15 1.77 9.30
N GLU A 99 0.70 2.02 10.54
CA GLU A 99 1.49 1.79 11.75
C GLU A 99 1.88 0.32 11.93
N ALA A 100 0.93 -0.60 11.74
CA ALA A 100 1.18 -2.04 11.88
C ALA A 100 2.19 -2.54 10.83
N VAL A 101 2.11 -2.06 9.59
CA VAL A 101 3.10 -2.40 8.55
C VAL A 101 4.47 -1.82 8.89
N ALA A 102 4.53 -0.57 9.33
CA ALA A 102 5.77 0.09 9.72
C ALA A 102 6.47 -0.66 10.87
N ALA A 103 5.72 -1.01 11.92
CA ALA A 103 6.22 -1.80 13.05
C ALA A 103 6.72 -3.18 12.61
N ALA A 104 5.95 -3.89 11.78
CA ALA A 104 6.36 -5.20 11.27
C ALA A 104 7.64 -5.14 10.42
N LEU A 105 7.83 -4.08 9.64
CA LEU A 105 9.06 -3.87 8.86
C LEU A 105 10.25 -3.50 9.75
N ALA A 106 10.02 -2.69 10.79
CA ALA A 106 11.05 -2.38 11.79
C ALA A 106 11.51 -3.65 12.52
N ASP A 107 10.58 -4.47 13.00
CA ASP A 107 10.86 -5.77 13.63
C ASP A 107 11.57 -6.75 12.68
N TRP A 108 11.25 -6.70 11.38
CA TRP A 108 11.91 -7.48 10.35
C TRP A 108 13.36 -7.03 10.08
N GLY A 109 13.71 -5.79 10.46
CA GLY A 109 15.07 -5.25 10.38
C GLY A 109 15.23 -4.02 9.49
N THR A 110 14.14 -3.37 9.08
CA THR A 110 14.18 -2.09 8.36
C THR A 110 13.37 -1.05 9.11
N GLU A 111 14.05 -0.17 9.84
CA GLU A 111 13.41 0.96 10.53
C GLU A 111 12.50 1.72 9.56
N THR A 112 11.22 1.81 9.91
CA THR A 112 10.17 2.34 9.05
C THR A 112 9.14 3.07 9.90
N GLY A 113 8.75 4.29 9.52
CA GLY A 113 7.65 5.03 10.11
C GLY A 113 6.35 4.87 9.32
N ALA A 114 5.20 5.03 9.98
CA ALA A 114 3.88 4.96 9.33
C ALA A 114 3.72 5.97 8.17
N ILE A 115 4.39 7.12 8.27
CA ILE A 115 4.40 8.15 7.22
C ILE A 115 5.12 7.71 5.93
N GLU A 116 5.83 6.58 5.94
CA GLU A 116 6.50 6.00 4.77
C GLU A 116 5.69 4.88 4.12
N VAL A 117 4.49 4.58 4.62
CA VAL A 117 3.62 3.50 4.16
C VAL A 117 2.35 4.07 3.50
N ALA A 118 2.16 3.79 2.21
CA ALA A 118 0.89 4.06 1.55
C ALA A 118 -0.09 2.91 1.76
N VAL A 119 -1.38 3.24 1.86
CA VAL A 119 -2.48 2.30 2.08
C VAL A 119 -3.48 2.38 0.93
N CYS A 120 -3.88 1.24 0.39
CA CYS A 120 -4.90 1.13 -0.64
C CYS A 120 -5.95 0.08 -0.26
N SER A 121 -7.20 0.33 -0.66
CA SER A 121 -8.31 -0.58 -0.40
C SER A 121 -9.25 -0.63 -1.59
N THR A 122 -9.87 -1.79 -1.81
CA THR A 122 -10.89 -1.98 -2.85
C THR A 122 -11.91 -3.02 -2.41
N GLY A 123 -13.18 -2.81 -2.75
CA GLY A 123 -14.27 -3.71 -2.35
C GLY A 123 -15.59 -2.99 -2.25
N LEU A 124 -16.54 -3.65 -1.56
CA LEU A 124 -17.90 -3.18 -1.33
C LEU A 124 -18.10 -2.82 0.14
#